data_AF-A0A6M1XQM2-F1
#
_entry.id   AF-A0A6M1XQM2-F1
#
_cell.length_a   1.000
_cell.length_b   1.000
_cell.length_c   1.000
_cell.angle_alpha   90.00
_cell.angle_beta   90.00
_cell.angle_gamma   90.00
#
_symmetry.space_group_name_H-M   'P 1'
#
loop_
_entity.id
_entity.type
_entity.pdbx_description
1 polymer ?
#
loop_
_entity_poly.entity_id
_entity_poly.type
_entity_poly.pdbx_seq_one_letter_code
_entity_poly.pdbx_strand_id
1 'polypeptide(L)'
;TLDELKEKYRKELVETKEKAADDAKDEAAIRMAVENAEIVELPHVMVHDEVHRSMDEFLNNMQRQGISPEMYYQLTGSTEEDLHKQFEGEAEMRTRTNLVIEAIAAAENLQATE
;
A
#
# COMPACT_ATOMS: atom_id res chain seq x y z
N THR A 1 27.73 25.87 12.08
CA THR A 1 28.74 26.25 11.06
C THR A 1 28.39 25.60 9.73
N LEU A 2 29.04 25.98 8.62
CA LEU A 2 28.82 25.31 7.32
C LEU A 2 29.15 23.81 7.41
N ASP A 3 30.12 23.44 8.24
CA ASP A 3 30.52 22.05 8.45
C ASP A 3 29.47 21.25 9.21
N GLU A 4 28.87 21.82 10.27
CA GLU A 4 27.72 21.21 10.97
C GLU A 4 26.52 20.98 10.03
N LEU A 5 26.25 21.92 9.11
CA LEU A 5 25.17 21.77 8.14
C LEU A 5 25.45 20.63 7.15
N LYS A 6 26.69 20.54 6.63
CA LYS A 6 27.11 19.45 5.74
C LYS A 6 27.07 18.09 6.44
N GLU A 7 27.47 18.03 7.71
CA GLU A 7 27.43 16.81 8.51
C GLU A 7 25.99 16.35 8.75
N LYS A 8 25.08 17.28 9.08
CA LYS A 8 23.64 17.00 9.21
C LYS A 8 23.06 16.44 7.91
N TYR A 9 23.29 17.08 6.77
CA TYR A 9 22.79 16.58 5.48
C TYR A 9 23.37 15.22 5.11
N ARG A 10 24.66 14.97 5.42
CA ARG A 10 25.26 13.64 5.20
C ARG A 10 24.56 12.58 6.04
N LYS A 11 24.28 12.88 7.31
CA LYS A 11 23.57 11.96 8.20
C LYS A 11 22.14 11.68 7.70
N GLU A 12 21.39 12.72 7.35
CA GLU A 12 20.03 12.57 6.79
C GLU A 12 20.03 11.74 5.50
N LEU A 13 21.01 11.95 4.62
CA LEU A 13 21.14 11.16 3.39
C LEU A 13 21.48 9.69 3.67
N VAL A 14 22.35 9.42 4.63
CA VAL A 14 22.69 8.04 5.02
C VAL A 14 21.46 7.36 5.62
N GLU A 15 20.79 7.99 6.59
CA GLU A 15 19.58 7.44 7.22
C GLU A 15 18.47 7.20 6.18
N THR A 16 18.30 8.12 5.22
CA THR A 16 17.32 7.95 4.13
C THR A 16 17.68 6.76 3.24
N LYS A 17 18.96 6.56 2.94
CA LYS A 17 19.42 5.46 2.06
C LYS A 17 19.38 4.12 2.77
N GLU A 18 19.74 4.07 4.05
CA GLU A 18 19.63 2.87 4.88
C GLU A 18 18.18 2.44 5.01
N LYS A 19 17.30 3.37 5.38
CA LYS A 19 15.86 3.10 5.45
C LYS A 19 15.30 2.60 4.11
N ALA A 20 15.62 3.27 3.01
CA ALA A 20 15.16 2.85 1.69
C ALA A 20 15.69 1.45 1.29
N ALA A 21 16.90 1.08 1.72
CA ALA A 21 17.46 -0.24 1.46
C ALA A 21 16.79 -1.33 2.30
N ASP A 22 16.43 -1.03 3.55
CA ASP A 22 15.74 -1.97 4.42
C ASP A 22 14.27 -2.14 3.99
N ASP A 23 13.57 -1.05 3.70
CA ASP A 23 12.20 -1.08 3.14
C ASP A 23 12.15 -1.93 1.86
N ALA A 24 13.15 -1.79 0.97
CA ALA A 24 13.22 -2.58 -0.27
C ALA A 24 13.46 -4.09 -0.03
N LYS A 25 14.23 -4.45 1.00
CA LYS A 25 14.43 -5.87 1.37
C LYS A 25 13.15 -6.46 1.94
N ASP A 26 12.48 -5.74 2.84
CA ASP A 26 11.25 -6.19 3.48
C ASP A 26 10.15 -6.37 2.44
N GLU A 27 9.99 -5.41 1.53
CA GLU A 27 9.05 -5.52 0.43
C GLU A 27 9.35 -6.71 -0.49
N ALA A 28 10.64 -6.99 -0.77
CA ALA A 28 11.03 -8.17 -1.52
C ALA A 28 10.69 -9.48 -0.79
N ALA A 29 10.89 -9.54 0.52
CA ALA A 29 10.53 -10.69 1.34
C ALA A 29 9.01 -10.93 1.35
N ILE A 30 8.22 -9.87 1.50
CA ILE A 30 6.75 -9.94 1.46
C ILE A 30 6.28 -10.43 0.09
N ARG A 31 6.80 -9.84 -1.00
CA ARG A 31 6.46 -10.29 -2.37
C ARG A 31 6.76 -11.77 -2.57
N MET A 32 7.94 -12.23 -2.17
CA MET A 32 8.30 -13.64 -2.24
C MET A 32 7.37 -14.53 -1.41
N ALA A 33 6.97 -14.10 -0.21
CA ALA A 33 6.04 -14.85 0.62
C ALA A 33 4.66 -14.98 -0.05
N VAL A 34 4.19 -13.89 -0.65
CA VAL A 34 2.92 -13.82 -1.38
C VAL A 34 2.92 -14.68 -2.65
N GLU A 35 4.01 -14.65 -3.42
CA GLU A 35 4.15 -15.45 -4.63
C GLU A 35 4.21 -16.96 -4.35
N ASN A 36 4.81 -17.36 -3.23
CA ASN A 36 4.91 -18.76 -2.82
C ASN A 36 3.69 -19.26 -2.04
N ALA A 37 2.76 -18.38 -1.64
CA ALA A 37 1.57 -18.77 -0.91
C ALA A 37 0.51 -19.36 -1.85
N GLU A 38 0.10 -20.60 -1.58
CA GLU A 38 -1.09 -21.18 -2.22
C GLU A 38 -2.35 -20.62 -1.56
N ILE A 39 -2.98 -19.64 -2.20
CA ILE A 39 -4.30 -19.14 -1.80
C ILE A 39 -5.35 -19.90 -2.60
N VAL A 40 -6.05 -20.82 -1.93
CA VAL A 40 -7.01 -21.74 -2.55
C VAL A 40 -8.21 -21.00 -3.15
N GLU A 41 -8.77 -20.02 -2.43
CA GLU A 41 -9.77 -19.08 -2.96
C GLU A 41 -9.68 -17.76 -2.19
N LEU A 42 -9.53 -16.65 -2.90
CA LEU A 42 -9.61 -15.32 -2.31
C LEU A 42 -11.09 -14.91 -2.21
N PRO A 43 -11.64 -14.64 -1.01
CA PRO A 43 -13.05 -14.29 -0.90
C PRO A 43 -13.35 -12.98 -1.65
N HIS A 44 -14.22 -13.04 -2.66
CA HIS A 44 -14.62 -11.86 -3.45
C HIS A 44 -15.14 -10.71 -2.59
N VAL A 45 -15.79 -11.01 -1.47
CA VAL A 45 -16.26 -10.00 -0.51
C VAL A 45 -15.10 -9.18 0.07
N MET A 46 -13.97 -9.82 0.41
CA MET A 46 -12.82 -9.12 0.95
C MET A 46 -12.15 -8.21 -0.09
N VAL A 47 -12.08 -8.66 -1.34
CA VAL A 47 -11.54 -7.85 -2.44
C VAL A 47 -12.45 -6.65 -2.68
N HIS A 48 -13.77 -6.87 -2.78
CA HIS A 48 -14.74 -5.82 -3.01
C HIS A 48 -14.75 -4.77 -1.88
N ASP A 49 -14.66 -5.21 -0.62
CA ASP A 49 -14.57 -4.30 0.54
C ASP A 49 -13.28 -3.47 0.50
N GLU A 50 -12.15 -4.09 0.11
CA GLU A 50 -10.87 -3.40 -0.03
C GLU A 50 -10.86 -2.40 -1.20
N VAL A 51 -11.55 -2.72 -2.31
CA VAL A 51 -11.78 -1.79 -3.43
C VAL A 51 -12.56 -0.57 -2.96
N HIS A 52 -13.69 -0.78 -2.29
CA HIS A 52 -14.54 0.31 -1.81
C HIS A 52 -13.79 1.18 -0.82
N ARG A 53 -13.10 0.57 0.15
CA ARG A 53 -12.26 1.31 1.11
C ARG A 53 -11.20 2.16 0.40
N SER A 54 -10.46 1.56 -0.53
CA SER A 54 -9.38 2.25 -1.25
C SER A 54 -9.91 3.39 -2.12
N MET A 55 -11.03 3.18 -2.81
CA MET A 55 -11.69 4.18 -3.63
C MET A 55 -12.23 5.33 -2.77
N ASP A 56 -12.89 5.01 -1.65
CA ASP A 56 -13.40 6.01 -0.71
C ASP A 56 -12.27 6.85 -0.12
N GLU A 57 -11.16 6.22 0.30
CA GLU A 57 -9.98 6.94 0.79
C GLU A 57 -9.42 7.88 -0.27
N PHE A 58 -9.29 7.40 -1.51
CA PHE A 58 -8.80 8.19 -2.63
C PHE A 58 -9.69 9.40 -2.92
N LEU A 59 -11.01 9.18 -3.05
CA LEU A 59 -11.97 10.25 -3.32
C LEU A 59 -12.08 11.23 -2.14
N ASN A 60 -12.03 10.75 -0.90
CA ASN A 60 -12.03 11.62 0.28
C ASN A 60 -10.78 12.50 0.34
N ASN A 61 -9.61 11.94 0.03
CA ASN A 61 -8.35 12.70 0.04
C ASN A 61 -8.33 13.77 -1.07
N MET A 62 -8.98 13.46 -2.19
CA MET A 62 -9.15 14.38 -3.30
C MET A 62 -10.16 15.50 -3.00
N GLN A 63 -11.30 15.17 -2.39
CA GLN A 63 -12.27 16.17 -1.92
C GLN A 63 -11.65 17.13 -0.90
N ARG A 64 -10.78 16.64 -0.01
CA ARG A 64 -10.01 17.48 0.93
C ARG A 64 -9.09 18.47 0.23
N GLN A 65 -8.62 18.14 -0.98
CA GLN A 65 -7.82 19.02 -1.84
C GLN A 65 -8.70 19.93 -2.72
N GLY A 66 -10.03 19.86 -2.56
CA GLY A 66 -10.99 20.67 -3.31
C GLY A 66 -11.32 20.14 -4.72
N ILE A 67 -10.94 18.90 -5.02
CA ILE A 67 -11.20 18.26 -6.30
C ILE A 67 -12.39 17.31 -6.11
N SER A 68 -13.47 17.51 -6.86
CA SER A 68 -14.61 16.59 -6.83
C SER A 68 -14.32 15.33 -7.66
N PRO A 69 -14.94 14.18 -7.35
CA PRO A 69 -14.80 12.97 -8.16
C PRO A 69 -15.13 13.19 -9.64
N GLU A 70 -16.17 13.97 -9.93
CA GLU A 70 -16.57 14.27 -11.30
C GLU A 70 -15.50 15.08 -12.05
N MET A 71 -14.84 16.02 -11.35
CA MET A 71 -13.75 16.79 -11.93
C MET A 71 -12.52 15.93 -12.20
N TYR A 72 -12.24 14.94 -11.34
CA TYR A 72 -11.17 13.99 -11.57
C TYR A 72 -11.41 13.10 -12.79
N TYR A 73 -12.62 12.56 -12.92
CA TYR A 73 -13.02 11.78 -14.09
C TYR A 73 -12.89 12.61 -15.38
N GLN A 74 -13.31 13.87 -15.36
CA GLN A 74 -13.13 14.78 -16.49
C GLN A 74 -11.66 15.09 -16.80
N LEU A 75 -10.84 15.32 -15.78
CA LEU A 75 -9.43 15.66 -15.92
C LEU A 75 -8.60 14.49 -16.47
N THR A 76 -8.89 13.29 -15.99
CA THR A 76 -8.17 12.06 -16.35
C THR A 76 -8.76 11.35 -17.56
N GLY A 77 -9.98 11.70 -17.97
CA GLY A 77 -10.74 10.99 -19.00
C GLY A 77 -11.14 9.57 -18.57
N SER A 78 -11.11 9.28 -17.28
CA SER A 78 -11.52 8.00 -16.71
C SER A 78 -12.96 8.04 -16.21
N THR A 79 -13.56 6.88 -15.98
CA THR A 79 -14.87 6.72 -15.34
C THR A 79 -14.75 6.10 -13.96
N GLU A 80 -15.84 6.12 -13.20
CA GLU A 80 -15.94 5.38 -11.93
C GLU A 80 -15.69 3.89 -12.12
N GLU A 81 -16.20 3.28 -13.20
CA GLU A 81 -15.92 1.87 -13.51
C GLU A 81 -14.44 1.61 -13.81
N ASP A 82 -13.76 2.53 -14.49
CA ASP A 82 -12.33 2.39 -14.77
C ASP A 82 -11.51 2.50 -13.48
N LEU A 83 -11.89 3.44 -12.61
CA LEU A 83 -11.30 3.59 -11.29
C LEU A 83 -11.52 2.31 -10.47
N HIS A 84 -12.74 1.79 -10.44
CA HIS A 84 -13.08 0.56 -9.73
C HIS A 84 -12.26 -0.63 -10.24
N LYS A 85 -12.14 -0.83 -11.55
CA LYS A 85 -11.32 -1.92 -12.13
C LYS A 85 -9.84 -1.78 -11.80
N GLN A 86 -9.32 -0.55 -11.79
CA GLN A 86 -7.95 -0.29 -11.39
C GLN A 86 -7.73 -0.70 -9.92
N PHE A 87 -8.62 -0.27 -9.03
CA PHE A 87 -8.55 -0.63 -7.62
C PHE A 87 -8.83 -2.12 -7.37
N GLU A 88 -9.61 -2.80 -8.20
CA GLU A 88 -9.87 -4.24 -8.08
C GLU A 88 -8.59 -5.07 -8.25
N GLY A 89 -7.76 -4.72 -9.25
CA GLY A 89 -6.45 -5.36 -9.43
C GLY A 89 -5.49 -5.10 -8.27
N GLU A 90 -5.48 -3.89 -7.72
CA GLU A 90 -4.65 -3.55 -6.55
C GLU A 90 -5.17 -4.19 -5.25
N ALA A 91 -6.49 -4.23 -5.07
CA ALA A 91 -7.16 -4.81 -3.92
C ALA A 91 -6.91 -6.31 -3.84
N GLU A 92 -6.95 -7.03 -4.97
CA GLU A 92 -6.65 -8.47 -4.98
C GLU A 92 -5.25 -8.75 -4.40
N MET A 93 -4.25 -7.98 -4.85
CA MET A 93 -2.87 -8.10 -4.37
C MET A 93 -2.72 -7.72 -2.91
N ARG A 94 -3.40 -6.66 -2.46
CA ARG A 94 -3.38 -6.23 -1.05
C ARG A 94 -4.06 -7.24 -0.14
N THR A 95 -5.26 -7.70 -0.48
CA THR A 95 -5.99 -8.70 0.31
C THR A 95 -5.17 -9.99 0.43
N ARG A 96 -4.56 -10.44 -0.67
CA ARG A 96 -3.65 -11.58 -0.68
C ARG A 96 -2.45 -11.38 0.24
N THR A 97 -1.83 -10.20 0.19
CA THR A 97 -0.70 -9.87 1.08
C THR A 97 -1.10 -9.89 2.55
N ASN A 98 -2.24 -9.28 2.89
CA ASN A 98 -2.76 -9.26 4.26
C ASN A 98 -3.04 -10.68 4.77
N LEU A 99 -3.68 -11.54 3.97
CA LEU A 99 -3.96 -12.92 4.36
C LEU A 99 -2.69 -13.74 4.62
N VAL A 100 -1.66 -13.55 3.79
CA VAL A 100 -0.36 -14.24 3.98
C VAL A 100 0.31 -13.76 5.25
N ILE A 101 0.32 -12.44 5.51
CA ILE A 101 0.89 -11.87 6.74
C ILE A 101 0.13 -12.36 7.97
N GLU A 102 -1.21 -12.36 7.94
CA GLU A 102 -2.05 -12.88 9.02
C GLU A 102 -1.78 -14.36 9.29
N ALA A 103 -1.64 -15.18 8.25
CA ALA A 103 -1.33 -16.59 8.37
C ALA A 103 0.05 -16.82 9.01
N ILE A 104 1.07 -16.03 8.60
CA ILE A 104 2.41 -16.09 9.19
C ILE A 104 2.37 -15.62 10.65
N ALA A 105 1.69 -14.52 10.96
CA ALA A 105 1.56 -13.99 12.31
C ALA A 105 0.87 -15.00 13.24
N ALA A 106 -0.18 -15.68 12.76
CA ALA A 106 -0.85 -16.74 13.49
C ALA A 106 0.05 -17.97 13.72
N ALA A 107 0.81 -18.39 12.71
CA ALA A 107 1.74 -19.52 12.81
C ALA A 107 2.89 -19.24 13.80
N GLU A 108 3.43 -18.02 13.77
CA GLU A 108 4.54 -17.57 14.63
C GLU A 108 4.07 -17.06 16.00
N ASN A 109 2.75 -17.07 16.28
CA ASN A 109 2.13 -16.53 17.49
C ASN A 109 2.54 -15.07 17.81
N LEU A 110 2.70 -14.26 16.76
CA LEU A 110 3.01 -12.84 16.91
C LEU A 110 1.76 -12.09 17.36
N GLN A 111 1.81 -11.55 18.58
CA GLN A 111 0.79 -10.64 19.09
C GLN A 111 1.32 -9.22 18.99
N ALA A 112 0.59 -8.35 18.29
CA ALA A 112 0.85 -6.92 18.33
C ALA A 112 0.53 -6.41 19.74
N THR A 113 1.53 -5.85 20.42
CA THR A 113 1.32 -5.05 21.64
C THR A 113 1.13 -3.60 21.23
N GLU A 114 0.15 -2.91 21.84
CA GLU A 114 -0.15 -1.47 21.62
C GLU A 114 1.06 -0.54 21.84
#